data_AF-A0A834FGF8-F1
#
_entry.id   AF-A0A834FGF8-F1
#
_cell.length_a   1.000
_cell.length_b   1.000
_cell.length_c   1.000
_cell.angle_alpha   90.00
_cell.angle_beta   90.00
_cell.angle_gamma   90.00
#
_symmetry.space_group_name_H-M   'P 1'
#
loop_
_entity.id
_entity.type
_entity.pdbx_description
1 polymer ?
#
loop_
_entity_poly.entity_id
_entity_poly.type
_entity_poly.pdbx_seq_one_letter_code
_entity_poly.pdbx_strand_id
1 'polypeptide(L)'
;MELTFTQAAKGVNKEISVNIDTTCQRCDGKGHEPGTKVQHCHNCNGSGMAQSFLLPVTPAAGTGQTKQRKTVMVPVPAGVEDNQTVRMPVGKKEIFITFRVQKSPIFRRDGADIHSDLQVSVAQAILGGTARAQGLYETLNLSIPAGIQSDHRIRLSGKGIARVSGYGFGDHYIHVKIKIPK
;
A
#
# COMPACT_ATOMS: atom_id res chain seq x y z
N MET A 1 -3.35 -3.28 -3.22
CA MET A 1 -2.63 -2.00 -3.42
C MET A 1 -1.15 -2.27 -3.26
N GLU A 2 -0.36 -2.01 -4.30
CA GLU A 2 1.08 -2.27 -4.28
C GLU A 2 1.83 -1.16 -3.53
N LEU A 3 2.75 -1.57 -2.65
CA LEU A 3 3.62 -0.72 -1.85
C LEU A 3 5.06 -1.17 -1.99
N THR A 4 5.99 -0.23 -2.01
CA THR A 4 7.41 -0.58 -1.85
C THR A 4 7.68 -0.96 -0.40
N PHE A 5 8.74 -1.74 -0.16
CA PHE A 5 9.18 -2.08 1.20
C PHE A 5 9.30 -0.86 2.11
N THR A 6 9.93 0.21 1.62
CA THR A 6 10.15 1.43 2.39
C THR A 6 8.83 2.15 2.69
N GLN A 7 7.87 2.14 1.75
CA GLN A 7 6.53 2.72 1.97
C GLN A 7 5.77 1.93 3.05
N ALA A 8 5.79 0.61 2.98
CA ALA A 8 5.15 -0.25 3.98
C ALA A 8 5.78 -0.09 5.37
N ALA A 9 7.10 0.03 5.43
CA ALA A 9 7.84 0.13 6.67
C ALA A 9 7.69 1.51 7.35
N LYS A 10 7.74 2.61 6.57
CA LYS A 10 7.63 3.98 7.11
C LYS A 10 6.19 4.49 7.26
N GLY A 11 5.25 3.88 6.54
CA GLY A 11 3.91 4.44 6.35
C GLY A 11 3.91 5.56 5.31
N VAL A 12 2.79 5.72 4.61
CA VAL A 12 2.62 6.76 3.58
C VAL A 12 1.13 7.02 3.35
N ASN A 13 0.77 8.26 3.04
CA ASN A 13 -0.57 8.56 2.52
C ASN A 13 -0.52 8.44 1.00
N LYS A 14 -1.35 7.56 0.42
CA LYS A 14 -1.35 7.33 -1.03
C LYS A 14 -2.74 7.51 -1.59
N GLU A 15 -2.82 8.25 -2.68
CA GLU A 15 -4.06 8.50 -3.39
C GLU A 15 -4.42 7.30 -4.25
N ILE A 16 -5.65 6.83 -4.12
CA ILE A 16 -6.22 5.81 -5.00
C ILE A 16 -7.52 6.33 -5.62
N SER A 17 -7.72 6.03 -6.90
CA SER A 17 -8.98 6.31 -7.57
C SER A 17 -9.87 5.08 -7.51
N VAL A 18 -10.95 5.15 -6.72
CA VAL A 18 -11.96 4.10 -6.60
C VAL A 18 -13.22 4.47 -7.37
N ASN A 19 -13.84 3.49 -8.02
CA ASN A 19 -15.14 3.67 -8.64
C ASN A 19 -16.21 3.41 -7.58
N ILE A 20 -16.93 4.46 -7.21
CA ILE A 20 -18.06 4.36 -6.27
C ILE A 20 -19.36 4.61 -7.04
N ASP A 21 -20.38 3.85 -6.71
CA ASP A 21 -21.73 4.14 -7.20
C ASP A 21 -22.28 5.32 -6.39
N THR A 22 -22.49 6.44 -7.09
CA THR A 22 -23.10 7.65 -6.55
C THR A 22 -24.49 7.80 -7.14
N THR A 23 -25.38 8.48 -6.42
CA THR A 23 -26.70 8.88 -6.94
C THR A 23 -26.55 9.57 -8.29
N CYS A 24 -27.29 9.11 -9.29
CA CYS A 24 -27.26 9.71 -10.61
C CYS A 24 -27.73 11.17 -10.52
N GLN A 25 -26.86 12.13 -10.83
CA GLN A 25 -27.21 13.56 -10.81
C GLN A 25 -28.31 13.93 -11.81
N ARG A 26 -28.48 13.12 -12.88
CA ARG A 26 -29.49 13.38 -13.92
C ARG A 26 -30.90 12.99 -13.47
N CYS A 27 -31.08 11.85 -12.78
CA CYS A 27 -32.40 11.39 -12.35
C CYS A 27 -32.61 11.46 -10.83
N ASP A 28 -31.64 11.97 -10.07
CA ASP A 28 -31.65 12.04 -8.61
C ASP A 28 -31.94 10.67 -7.95
N GLY A 29 -31.43 9.59 -8.54
CA GLY A 29 -31.68 8.23 -8.05
C GLY A 29 -33.01 7.61 -8.45
N LYS A 30 -33.85 8.32 -9.22
CA LYS A 30 -35.21 7.87 -9.57
C LYS A 30 -35.25 6.80 -10.67
N GLY A 31 -34.16 6.59 -11.41
CA GLY A 31 -34.07 5.52 -12.43
C GLY A 31 -34.91 5.74 -13.69
N HIS A 32 -35.50 6.93 -13.86
CA HIS A 32 -36.26 7.33 -15.05
C HIS A 32 -35.88 8.74 -15.50
N GLU A 33 -36.25 9.09 -16.73
CA GLU A 33 -35.94 10.41 -17.30
C GLU A 33 -36.68 11.54 -16.54
N PRO A 34 -36.00 12.66 -16.20
CA PRO A 34 -36.64 13.77 -15.51
C PRO A 34 -37.83 14.33 -16.30
N GLY A 35 -38.99 14.41 -15.65
CA GLY A 35 -40.23 14.90 -16.26
C GLY A 35 -41.16 13.79 -16.76
N THR A 36 -40.72 12.52 -16.77
CA THR A 36 -41.58 11.38 -17.14
C THR A 36 -42.21 10.76 -15.87
N LYS A 37 -43.53 10.51 -15.89
CA LYS A 37 -44.21 9.76 -14.83
C LYS A 37 -44.12 8.27 -15.11
N VAL A 38 -43.62 7.48 -14.17
CA VAL A 38 -43.63 6.02 -14.25
C VAL A 38 -45.09 5.55 -14.12
N GLN A 39 -45.59 4.86 -15.14
CA GLN A 39 -46.94 4.27 -15.14
C GLN A 39 -46.82 2.75 -15.21
N HIS A 40 -47.78 2.04 -14.61
CA HIS A 40 -47.77 0.59 -14.62
C HIS A 40 -48.10 0.07 -16.02
N CYS A 41 -47.15 -0.65 -16.64
CA CYS A 41 -47.37 -1.22 -17.97
C CYS A 41 -48.16 -2.53 -17.84
N HIS A 42 -49.41 -2.53 -18.32
CA HIS A 42 -50.28 -3.72 -18.30
C HIS A 42 -49.77 -4.88 -19.17
N ASN A 43 -48.84 -4.63 -20.10
CA ASN A 43 -48.34 -5.65 -21.03
C ASN A 43 -47.15 -6.43 -20.48
N CYS A 44 -46.30 -5.81 -19.65
CA CYS A 44 -45.17 -6.50 -19.01
C CYS A 44 -45.34 -6.63 -17.49
N ASN A 45 -46.42 -6.10 -16.90
CA ASN A 45 -46.68 -6.09 -15.45
C ASN A 45 -45.48 -5.65 -14.60
N GLY A 46 -44.68 -4.71 -15.11
CA GLY A 46 -43.48 -4.20 -14.41
C GLY A 46 -42.22 -5.05 -14.57
N SER A 47 -42.23 -6.11 -15.39
CA SER A 47 -41.03 -6.93 -15.67
C SER A 47 -39.99 -6.26 -16.57
N GLY A 48 -40.29 -5.09 -17.16
CA GLY A 48 -39.33 -4.29 -17.93
C GLY A 48 -38.97 -4.85 -19.31
N MET A 49 -39.51 -6.00 -19.69
CA MET A 49 -39.33 -6.57 -21.03
C MET A 49 -40.38 -6.02 -22.00
N ALA A 50 -40.24 -4.75 -22.38
CA ALA A 50 -40.90 -4.24 -23.58
C ALA A 50 -39.85 -3.46 -24.38
N GLN A 51 -39.55 -3.95 -25.58
CA GLN A 51 -38.67 -3.28 -26.52
C GLN A 51 -39.27 -1.93 -26.90
N SER A 52 -38.73 -0.84 -26.37
CA SER A 52 -38.96 0.50 -26.89
C SER A 52 -37.62 1.12 -27.28
N PHE A 53 -37.36 0.96 -28.58
CA PHE A 53 -36.69 1.95 -29.42
C PHE A 53 -37.16 3.35 -29.00
N LEU A 54 -36.28 4.16 -28.39
CA LEU A 54 -36.20 5.62 -28.49
C LEU A 54 -35.19 6.16 -27.45
N LEU A 55 -34.06 6.61 -27.99
CA LEU A 55 -33.12 7.59 -27.43
C LEU A 55 -32.19 7.13 -26.28
N PRO A 56 -30.91 7.56 -26.30
CA PRO A 56 -29.84 6.96 -25.52
C PRO A 56 -30.00 7.28 -24.03
N VAL A 57 -30.52 6.33 -23.26
CA VAL A 57 -30.52 6.41 -21.79
C VAL A 57 -29.07 6.30 -21.32
N THR A 58 -28.50 7.48 -21.16
CA THR A 58 -27.16 7.80 -20.66
C THR A 58 -27.10 7.52 -19.13
N PRO A 59 -25.91 7.56 -18.51
CA PRO A 59 -25.11 6.47 -17.91
C PRO A 59 -25.70 5.64 -16.75
N ALA A 60 -27.00 5.74 -16.43
CA ALA A 60 -27.58 5.15 -15.22
C ALA A 60 -28.57 3.99 -15.45
N ALA A 61 -28.57 3.36 -16.63
CA ALA A 61 -29.23 2.08 -16.99
C ALA A 61 -30.51 1.68 -16.21
N GLY A 62 -31.40 2.64 -15.89
CA GLY A 62 -32.56 2.42 -15.03
C GLY A 62 -32.30 2.20 -13.53
N THR A 63 -31.04 2.07 -13.08
CA THR A 63 -30.70 1.80 -11.66
C THR A 63 -30.65 3.05 -10.79
N GLY A 64 -30.64 4.25 -11.40
CA GLY A 64 -30.52 5.51 -10.68
C GLY A 64 -29.13 5.75 -10.05
N GLN A 65 -28.16 4.86 -10.29
CA GLN A 65 -26.80 4.98 -9.80
C GLN A 65 -25.82 5.16 -10.97
N THR A 66 -24.82 6.00 -10.79
CA THR A 66 -23.74 6.23 -11.75
C THR A 66 -22.40 5.92 -11.10
N LYS A 67 -21.53 5.19 -11.81
CA LYS A 67 -20.16 4.93 -11.35
C LYS A 67 -19.35 6.22 -11.50
N GLN A 68 -19.04 6.86 -10.37
CA GLN A 68 -18.16 8.02 -10.34
C GLN A 68 -16.80 7.61 -9.81
N ARG A 69 -15.74 8.01 -10.52
CA ARG A 69 -14.37 7.83 -10.05
C ARG A 69 -14.09 8.90 -8.99
N LYS A 70 -13.80 8.48 -7.76
CA LYS A 70 -13.43 9.37 -6.66
C LYS A 70 -12.00 9.05 -6.23
N THR A 71 -11.16 10.08 -6.13
CA THR A 71 -9.83 9.96 -5.55
C THR A 71 -9.95 10.05 -4.04
N VAL A 72 -9.42 9.04 -3.33
CA VAL A 72 -9.44 8.94 -1.88
C VAL A 72 -8.01 8.77 -1.40
N MET A 73 -7.64 9.52 -0.37
CA MET A 73 -6.37 9.34 0.33
C MET A 73 -6.51 8.16 1.29
N VAL A 74 -5.68 7.14 1.09
CA VAL A 74 -5.60 5.97 1.97
C VAL A 74 -4.37 6.13 2.86
N PRO A 75 -4.55 6.28 4.18
CA PRO A 75 -3.42 6.25 5.10
C PRO A 75 -2.91 4.81 5.23
N VAL A 76 -1.65 4.60 4.86
CA VAL A 76 -0.94 3.35 5.11
C VAL A 76 -0.18 3.50 6.41
N PRO A 77 -0.54 2.76 7.48
CA PRO A 77 0.19 2.84 8.75
C PRO A 77 1.64 2.37 8.57
N ALA A 78 2.52 2.84 9.45
CA ALA A 78 3.89 2.36 9.48
C ALA A 78 3.92 0.90 9.95
N GLY A 79 4.72 0.06 9.28
CA GLY A 79 4.92 -1.33 9.64
C GLY A 79 3.93 -2.33 9.05
N VAL A 80 3.09 -1.93 8.08
CA VAL A 80 2.12 -2.86 7.46
C VAL A 80 2.79 -4.09 6.88
N GLU A 81 2.16 -5.24 7.04
CA GLU A 81 2.63 -6.51 6.52
C GLU A 81 2.08 -6.80 5.11
N ASP A 82 2.71 -7.76 4.43
CA ASP A 82 2.21 -8.24 3.14
C ASP A 82 0.87 -8.97 3.33
N ASN A 83 -0.07 -8.71 2.42
CA ASN A 83 -1.45 -9.18 2.46
C ASN A 83 -2.27 -8.67 3.66
N GLN A 84 -1.82 -7.65 4.38
CA GLN A 84 -2.62 -7.00 5.41
C GLN A 84 -3.80 -6.23 4.78
N THR A 85 -5.02 -6.48 5.26
CA THR A 85 -6.22 -5.79 4.79
C THR A 85 -6.69 -4.76 5.80
N VAL A 86 -6.90 -3.52 5.34
CA VAL A 86 -7.51 -2.45 6.13
C VAL A 86 -8.91 -2.15 5.61
N ARG A 87 -9.85 -2.02 6.54
CA ARG A 87 -11.21 -1.57 6.26
C ARG A 87 -11.27 -0.05 6.40
N MET A 88 -11.75 0.63 5.37
CA MET A 88 -11.89 2.09 5.38
C MET A 88 -13.27 2.51 4.85
N PRO A 89 -13.99 3.41 5.55
CA PRO A 89 -15.22 3.96 5.05
C PRO A 89 -14.95 5.00 3.95
N VAL A 90 -15.69 4.91 2.84
CA VAL A 90 -15.66 5.88 1.73
C VAL A 90 -17.08 6.30 1.39
N GLY A 91 -17.51 7.43 1.95
CA GLY A 91 -18.89 7.90 1.84
C GLY A 91 -19.85 6.96 2.57
N LYS A 92 -20.79 6.34 1.85
CA LYS A 92 -21.78 5.40 2.40
C LYS A 92 -21.39 3.91 2.26
N LYS A 93 -20.24 3.60 1.64
CA LYS A 93 -19.75 2.24 1.44
C LYS A 93 -18.44 2.03 2.22
N GLU A 94 -18.18 0.81 2.64
CA GLU A 94 -16.87 0.40 3.17
C GLU A 94 -16.06 -0.27 2.06
N ILE A 95 -14.76 -0.01 2.02
CA ILE A 95 -13.82 -0.69 1.13
C ILE A 95 -12.76 -1.43 1.95
N PHE A 96 -12.37 -2.59 1.43
CA PHE A 96 -11.29 -3.40 1.98
C PHE A 96 -10.07 -3.25 1.09
N ILE A 97 -8.98 -2.74 1.65
CA ILE A 97 -7.75 -2.49 0.92
C ILE A 97 -6.71 -3.49 1.42
N THR A 98 -6.39 -4.48 0.59
CA THR A 98 -5.28 -5.39 0.85
C THR A 98 -3.98 -4.77 0.35
N PHE A 99 -3.02 -4.58 1.24
CA PHE A 99 -1.68 -4.11 0.92
C PHE A 99 -0.82 -5.28 0.43
N ARG A 100 -0.09 -5.05 -0.66
CA ARG A 100 0.90 -5.98 -1.20
C ARG A 100 2.25 -5.29 -1.18
N VAL A 101 3.19 -5.86 -0.44
CA VAL A 101 4.50 -5.24 -0.18
C VAL A 101 5.55 -5.90 -1.07
N GLN A 102 6.16 -5.10 -1.93
CA GLN A 102 7.24 -5.55 -2.80
C GLN A 102 8.50 -5.86 -1.99
N LYS A 103 9.19 -6.94 -2.35
CA LYS A 103 10.49 -7.29 -1.77
C LYS A 103 11.52 -6.21 -2.08
N SER A 104 12.33 -5.84 -1.09
CA SER A 104 13.45 -4.91 -1.27
C SER A 104 14.72 -5.69 -1.66
N PRO A 105 15.55 -5.16 -2.58
CA PRO A 105 16.86 -5.75 -2.87
C PRO A 105 17.89 -5.54 -1.75
N ILE A 106 17.63 -4.58 -0.85
CA ILE A 106 18.59 -4.15 0.19
C ILE A 106 18.19 -4.64 1.57
N PHE A 107 16.88 -4.68 1.83
CA PHE A 107 16.32 -5.00 3.14
C PHE A 107 15.53 -6.31 3.09
N ARG A 108 15.83 -7.19 4.03
CA ARG A 108 15.08 -8.41 4.32
C ARG A 108 14.34 -8.19 5.64
N ARG A 109 13.02 -8.35 5.67
CA ARG A 109 12.20 -8.16 6.87
C ARG A 109 12.03 -9.47 7.61
N ASP A 110 12.15 -9.41 8.93
CA ASP A 110 11.82 -10.47 9.85
C ASP A 110 10.97 -9.89 11.00
N GLY A 111 9.65 -9.97 10.87
CA GLY A 111 8.71 -9.29 11.78
C GLY A 111 8.90 -7.77 11.81
N ALA A 112 9.28 -7.24 12.98
CA ALA A 112 9.61 -5.82 13.16
C ALA A 112 11.09 -5.51 12.88
N ASP A 113 11.93 -6.54 12.78
CA ASP A 113 13.35 -6.40 12.57
C ASP A 113 13.68 -6.41 11.08
N ILE A 114 14.80 -5.79 10.72
CA ILE A 114 15.29 -5.74 9.35
C ILE A 114 16.73 -6.22 9.27
N HIS A 115 17.03 -6.89 8.18
CA HIS A 115 18.35 -7.38 7.86
C HIS A 115 18.84 -6.72 6.57
N SER A 116 20.06 -6.21 6.57
CA SER A 116 20.72 -5.72 5.35
C SER A 116 22.15 -6.24 5.27
N ASP A 117 22.71 -6.18 4.07
CA ASP A 117 24.10 -6.57 3.84
C ASP A 117 24.97 -5.32 3.75
N LEU A 118 26.10 -5.31 4.47
CA LEU A 118 27.12 -4.27 4.37
C LEU A 118 28.34 -4.83 3.67
N GLN A 119 28.69 -4.24 2.52
CA GLN A 119 29.90 -4.62 1.80
C GLN A 119 31.11 -3.88 2.38
N VAL A 120 32.11 -4.64 2.82
CA VAL A 120 33.34 -4.12 3.42
C VAL A 120 34.54 -4.62 2.61
N SER A 121 35.56 -3.79 2.41
CA SER A 121 36.77 -4.22 1.70
C SER A 121 37.65 -5.12 2.59
N VAL A 122 38.53 -5.92 1.99
CA VAL A 122 39.49 -6.74 2.74
C VAL A 122 40.36 -5.87 3.67
N ALA A 123 40.78 -4.70 3.21
CA ALA A 123 41.56 -3.75 4.02
C ALA A 123 40.79 -3.27 5.25
N GLN A 124 39.52 -2.89 5.09
CA GLN A 124 38.67 -2.47 6.21
C GLN A 124 38.35 -3.63 7.16
N ALA A 125 38.24 -4.86 6.66
CA ALA A 125 38.02 -6.03 7.50
C ALA A 125 39.23 -6.30 8.43
N ILE A 126 40.45 -6.10 7.92
CA ILE A 126 41.70 -6.31 8.67
C ILE A 126 42.00 -5.13 9.60
N LEU A 127 42.03 -3.92 9.07
CA LEU A 127 42.47 -2.72 9.79
C LEU A 127 41.37 -2.06 10.63
N GLY A 128 40.11 -2.45 10.40
CA GLY A 128 38.96 -1.72 10.92
C GLY A 128 38.74 -0.39 10.19
N GLY A 129 37.79 0.40 10.69
CA GLY A 129 37.52 1.73 10.17
C GLY A 129 36.05 2.13 10.30
N THR A 130 35.58 2.99 9.43
CA THR A 130 34.17 3.42 9.37
C THR A 130 33.54 3.04 8.03
N ALA A 131 32.35 2.46 8.07
CA ALA A 131 31.58 2.10 6.89
C ALA A 131 30.19 2.73 6.94
N ARG A 132 29.64 3.08 5.77
CA ARG A 132 28.28 3.61 5.65
C ARG A 132 27.33 2.49 5.31
N ALA A 133 26.34 2.25 6.16
CA ALA A 133 25.24 1.35 5.88
C ALA A 133 23.98 2.14 5.55
N GLN A 134 23.17 1.59 4.64
CA GLN A 134 21.87 2.16 4.35
C GLN A 134 20.87 1.68 5.41
N GLY A 135 20.42 2.60 6.27
CA GLY A 135 19.31 2.34 7.19
C GLY A 135 17.97 2.60 6.50
N LEU A 136 16.90 2.16 7.16
CA LEU A 136 15.55 2.36 6.64
C LEU A 136 15.19 3.85 6.59
N TYR A 137 15.42 4.58 7.68
CA TYR A 137 15.07 5.99 7.82
C TYR A 137 16.18 6.95 7.39
N GLU A 138 17.43 6.58 7.66
CA GLU A 138 18.62 7.41 7.49
C GLU A 138 19.84 6.55 7.12
N THR A 139 20.92 7.18 6.67
CA THR A 139 22.21 6.51 6.46
C THR A 139 22.95 6.40 7.79
N LEU A 140 23.45 5.21 8.10
CA LEU A 140 24.09 4.89 9.38
C LEU A 140 25.61 4.80 9.18
N ASN A 141 26.37 5.53 9.99
CA ASN A 141 27.83 5.40 10.04
C ASN A 141 28.20 4.38 11.11
N LEU A 142 28.85 3.30 10.70
CA LEU A 142 29.20 2.18 11.56
C LEU A 142 30.70 2.12 11.76
N SER A 143 31.12 1.93 13.00
CA SER A 143 32.51 1.59 13.31
C SER A 143 32.69 0.09 13.13
N ILE A 144 33.61 -0.28 12.24
CA ILE A 144 33.98 -1.66 11.94
C ILE A 144 35.23 -1.99 12.76
N PRO A 145 35.16 -2.95 13.70
CA PRO A 145 36.32 -3.39 14.45
C PRO A 145 37.34 -4.07 13.52
N ALA A 146 38.61 -3.95 13.87
CA ALA A 146 39.68 -4.68 13.19
C ALA A 146 39.51 -6.19 13.38
N GLY A 147 39.81 -6.97 12.34
CA GLY A 147 39.68 -8.43 12.33
C GLY A 147 38.23 -8.95 12.18
N ILE A 148 37.28 -8.13 11.72
CA ILE A 148 35.90 -8.57 11.51
C ILE A 148 35.81 -9.65 10.43
N GLN A 149 35.00 -10.67 10.69
CA GLN A 149 34.78 -11.80 9.78
C GLN A 149 33.58 -11.55 8.85
N SER A 150 33.51 -12.29 7.74
CA SER A 150 32.30 -12.34 6.94
C SER A 150 31.14 -12.96 7.72
N ASP A 151 29.92 -12.54 7.42
CA ASP A 151 28.67 -12.87 8.11
C ASP A 151 28.58 -12.37 9.58
N HIS A 152 29.57 -11.59 10.04
CA HIS A 152 29.46 -10.95 11.35
C HIS A 152 28.22 -10.04 11.40
N ARG A 153 27.47 -10.12 12.50
CA ARG A 153 26.19 -9.43 12.67
C ARG A 153 26.34 -8.25 13.62
N ILE A 154 26.10 -7.05 13.10
CA ILE A 154 26.05 -5.83 13.90
C ILE A 154 24.58 -5.50 14.14
N ARG A 155 24.16 -5.48 15.41
CA ARG A 155 22.79 -5.11 15.82
C ARG A 155 22.71 -3.62 16.10
N LEU A 156 21.76 -2.95 15.47
CA LEU A 156 21.41 -1.55 15.72
C LEU A 156 20.03 -1.48 16.34
N SER A 157 20.01 -1.27 17.65
CA SER A 157 18.77 -1.27 18.44
C SER A 157 17.85 -0.11 18.03
N GLY A 158 16.56 -0.40 17.85
CA GLY A 158 15.52 0.59 17.54
C GLY A 158 15.61 1.21 16.14
N LYS A 159 16.45 0.65 15.24
CA LYS A 159 16.61 1.12 13.85
C LYS A 159 15.84 0.26 12.83
N GLY A 160 15.00 -0.66 13.29
CA GLY A 160 14.12 -1.49 12.48
C GLY A 160 12.77 -0.83 12.15
N ILE A 161 11.74 -1.65 11.91
CA ILE A 161 10.41 -1.19 11.50
C ILE A 161 9.57 -0.84 12.75
N ALA A 162 8.70 0.16 12.62
CA ALA A 162 7.71 0.49 13.66
C ALA A 162 6.71 -0.67 13.85
N ARG A 163 6.39 -1.02 15.10
CA ARG A 163 5.38 -2.05 15.38
C ARG A 163 3.97 -1.50 15.13
N VAL A 164 3.15 -2.23 14.38
CA VAL A 164 1.77 -1.82 14.05
C VAL A 164 0.85 -1.86 15.29
N SER A 165 1.04 -2.87 16.14
CA SER A 165 0.18 -3.17 17.30
C SER A 165 0.82 -2.85 18.66
N GLY A 166 1.90 -2.06 18.71
CA GLY A 166 2.60 -1.75 19.95
C GLY A 166 3.50 -0.52 19.86
N TYR A 167 4.13 -0.16 20.98
CA TYR A 167 5.07 0.95 21.03
C TYR A 167 6.49 0.52 20.64
N GLY A 168 7.20 1.41 19.96
CA GLY A 168 8.61 1.25 19.64
C GLY A 168 8.91 0.61 18.28
N PHE A 169 10.20 0.42 18.05
CA PHE A 169 10.77 -0.05 16.79
C PHE A 169 11.43 -1.41 16.99
N GLY A 170 11.47 -2.23 15.94
CA GLY A 170 12.39 -3.36 15.88
C GLY A 170 13.84 -2.91 15.71
N ASP A 171 14.71 -3.87 15.48
CA ASP A 171 16.14 -3.68 15.34
C ASP A 171 16.60 -3.86 13.89
N HIS A 172 17.76 -3.28 13.57
CA HIS A 172 18.40 -3.46 12.28
C HIS A 172 19.66 -4.29 12.45
N TYR A 173 19.65 -5.49 11.89
CA TYR A 173 20.79 -6.40 11.83
C TYR A 173 21.54 -6.23 10.51
N ILE A 174 22.83 -5.94 10.61
CA ILE A 174 23.68 -5.74 9.45
C ILE A 174 24.64 -6.91 9.35
N HIS A 175 24.57 -7.62 8.22
CA HIS A 175 25.44 -8.75 7.90
C HIS A 175 26.62 -8.25 7.08
N VAL A 176 27.83 -8.44 7.61
CA VAL A 176 29.05 -8.00 6.94
C VAL A 176 29.41 -8.98 5.82
N LYS A 177 29.57 -8.46 4.60
CA LYS A 177 30.04 -9.23 3.44
C LYS A 177 31.35 -8.62 2.94
N ILE A 178 32.43 -9.39 3.01
CA ILE A 178 33.74 -8.95 2.55
C ILE A 178 33.77 -9.04 1.02
N LYS A 179 33.93 -7.91 0.35
CA LYS A 179 34.06 -7.84 -1.11
C LYS A 179 35.53 -7.85 -1.48
N ILE A 180 35.93 -8.87 -2.23
CA ILE A 180 37.27 -9.00 -2.80
C ILE A 180 37.26 -8.24 -4.14
N PRO A 181 38.08 -7.19 -4.33
CA PRO A 181 38.22 -6.53 -5.63
C PRO A 181 38.81 -7.50 -6.66
N LYS A 182 38.39 -7.38 -7.92
CA LYS A 182 38.94 -8.13 -9.05
C LYS A 182 40.15 -7.41 -9.63
#